data_AF-A0A7V3RPM3-F1
#
_entry.id   AF-A0A7V3RPM3-F1
#
_cell.length_a   1.000
_cell.length_b   1.000
_cell.length_c   1.000
_cell.angle_alpha   90.00
_cell.angle_beta   90.00
_cell.angle_gamma   90.00
#
_symmetry.space_group_name_H-M   'P 1'
#
loop_
_entity.id
_entity.type
_entity.pdbx_description
1 polymer ?
#
loop_
_entity_poly.entity_id
_entity_poly.type
_entity_poly.pdbx_seq_one_letter_code
_entity_poly.pdbx_strand_id
1 'polypeptide(L)'
;MTTLERIHQKLEAFGHTPHAGRAHEGADMLKALFCEELGWGLPHGFTQRTLSLGAPVSRQVTAIPVAQMSGLPVYYVAWPDDKPPGKIARRAVQKALAPISAEHLVCYVASDRPQTGQPQGGAPAVAFTWARKRPDGKSELRTLPYEVGAPARTTIEQLAEMAFSLEELEAGEPPVTVVTDKLSAAFSVEAVTEQFFADYRRIFADLQQRLLDALPSQQRDLEAKVWAHDYAMQLLNRLMFLYFIQRKRWLGDNPRFLRSFWESYKASAQPADTFFERWLKVLFFEAFNNRFHGGYAQFPPDIAAALQMAPYLNGGLFRQNRLDTAYEVNLPDEFFEQVFDHFNGSTPGLFERYNFTIAESTPLDVEVAVDPEMIGKVYESLVNITFEGLTEEDLR
;
A
#
# COMPACT_ATOMS: atom_id res chain seq x y z
N MET A 1 11.16 -22.25 2.89
CA MET A 1 10.44 -21.02 2.53
C MET A 1 9.09 -21.00 3.21
N THR A 2 8.73 -19.89 3.85
CA THR A 2 7.40 -19.69 4.47
C THR A 2 6.30 -19.56 3.39
N THR A 3 5.03 -19.70 3.77
CA THR A 3 3.91 -19.50 2.82
C THR A 3 3.91 -18.09 2.23
N LEU A 4 4.22 -17.06 3.03
CA LEU A 4 4.31 -15.68 2.58
C LEU A 4 5.42 -15.50 1.53
N GLU A 5 6.58 -16.12 1.72
CA GLU A 5 7.68 -16.08 0.75
C GLU A 5 7.31 -16.73 -0.59
N ARG A 6 6.58 -17.84 -0.55
CA ARG A 6 6.14 -18.52 -1.78
C ARG A 6 5.06 -17.70 -2.51
N ILE A 7 4.09 -17.14 -1.80
CA ILE A 7 3.09 -16.22 -2.37
C ILE A 7 3.80 -15.03 -3.04
N HIS A 8 4.73 -14.39 -2.32
CA HIS A 8 5.52 -13.28 -2.86
C HIS A 8 6.27 -13.69 -4.13
N GLN A 9 6.95 -14.83 -4.13
CA GLN A 9 7.67 -15.32 -5.31
C GLN A 9 6.74 -15.54 -6.52
N LYS A 10 5.53 -16.09 -6.32
CA LYS A 10 4.54 -16.27 -7.39
C LYS A 10 4.05 -14.93 -7.93
N LEU A 11 3.89 -13.92 -7.06
CA LEU A 11 3.49 -12.58 -7.47
C LEU A 11 4.61 -11.85 -8.24
N GLU A 12 5.86 -11.98 -7.80
CA GLU A 12 7.00 -11.35 -8.50
C GLU A 12 7.23 -11.93 -9.89
N ALA A 13 6.85 -13.20 -10.10
CA ALA A 13 6.93 -13.82 -11.42
C ALA A 13 6.15 -13.03 -12.49
N PHE A 14 5.07 -12.30 -12.14
CA PHE A 14 4.31 -11.49 -13.10
C PHE A 14 5.15 -10.37 -13.72
N GLY A 15 6.23 -9.94 -13.06
CA GLY A 15 7.17 -8.93 -13.57
C GLY A 15 8.18 -9.42 -14.60
N HIS A 16 8.36 -10.75 -14.70
CA HIS A 16 9.42 -11.35 -15.51
C HIS A 16 8.94 -11.94 -16.84
N THR A 17 7.62 -12.03 -17.04
CA THR A 17 7.01 -12.51 -18.29
C THR A 17 6.55 -11.33 -19.14
N PRO A 18 7.12 -11.10 -20.34
CA PRO A 18 6.57 -10.10 -21.25
C PRO A 18 5.13 -10.52 -21.60
N HIS A 19 4.14 -9.72 -21.22
CA HIS A 19 2.71 -10.04 -21.39
C HIS A 19 2.24 -9.95 -22.86
N ALA A 20 3.15 -10.17 -23.80
CA ALA A 20 2.93 -10.22 -25.23
C ALA A 20 1.97 -11.37 -25.58
N GLY A 21 0.67 -11.08 -25.58
CA GLY A 21 -0.35 -11.85 -26.32
C GLY A 21 -0.64 -13.26 -25.83
N ARG A 22 -0.14 -13.69 -24.66
CA ARG A 22 -0.41 -15.03 -24.11
C ARG A 22 -1.16 -14.95 -22.79
N ALA A 23 -2.46 -14.65 -22.88
CA ALA A 23 -3.39 -14.72 -21.73
C ALA A 23 -3.32 -16.06 -20.97
N HIS A 24 -2.84 -17.13 -21.63
CA HIS A 24 -2.63 -18.43 -21.01
C HIS A 24 -1.51 -18.44 -19.95
N GLU A 25 -0.40 -17.73 -20.18
CA GLU A 25 0.73 -17.71 -19.25
C GLU A 25 0.34 -17.01 -17.93
N GLY A 26 -0.34 -15.86 -18.01
CA GLY A 26 -0.85 -15.17 -16.81
C GLY A 26 -1.90 -16.00 -16.05
N ALA A 27 -2.72 -16.78 -16.78
CA ALA A 27 -3.67 -17.70 -16.18
C ALA A 27 -2.96 -18.86 -15.45
N ASP A 28 -1.92 -19.45 -16.03
CA ASP A 28 -1.12 -20.52 -15.42
C ASP A 28 -0.40 -20.05 -14.15
N MET A 29 0.09 -18.81 -14.14
CA MET A 29 0.73 -18.21 -12.97
C MET A 29 -0.25 -18.01 -11.81
N LEU A 30 -1.45 -17.50 -12.07
CA LEU A 30 -2.49 -17.41 -11.04
C LEU A 30 -2.99 -18.77 -10.60
N LYS A 31 -3.10 -19.72 -11.53
CA LYS A 31 -3.43 -21.11 -11.20
C LYS A 31 -2.40 -21.69 -10.24
N ALA A 32 -1.11 -21.47 -10.48
CA ALA A 32 -0.05 -21.89 -9.56
C ALA A 32 -0.17 -21.19 -8.20
N LEU A 33 -0.40 -19.87 -8.16
CA LEU A 33 -0.63 -19.13 -6.92
C LEU A 33 -1.78 -19.74 -6.11
N PHE A 34 -2.96 -19.90 -6.72
CA PHE A 34 -4.14 -20.37 -6.01
C PHE A 34 -4.06 -21.86 -5.65
N CYS A 35 -3.67 -22.72 -6.58
CA CYS A 35 -3.71 -24.16 -6.37
C CYS A 35 -2.51 -24.70 -5.58
N GLU A 36 -1.31 -24.17 -5.81
CA GLU A 36 -0.10 -24.68 -5.16
C GLU A 36 0.15 -24.00 -3.82
N GLU A 37 -0.10 -22.68 -3.71
CA GLU A 37 0.25 -21.92 -2.51
C GLU A 37 -0.94 -21.63 -1.60
N LEU A 38 -2.13 -21.38 -2.15
CA LEU A 38 -3.34 -21.09 -1.37
C LEU A 38 -4.21 -22.34 -1.12
N GLY A 39 -3.89 -23.48 -1.70
CA GLY A 39 -4.63 -24.73 -1.48
C GLY A 39 -6.02 -24.77 -2.13
N TRP A 40 -6.25 -23.99 -3.19
CA TRP A 40 -7.51 -24.01 -3.94
C TRP A 40 -7.54 -25.15 -4.96
N GLY A 41 -8.74 -25.62 -5.31
CA GLY A 41 -8.92 -26.64 -6.33
C GLY A 41 -8.70 -26.12 -7.75
N LEU A 42 -8.41 -27.04 -8.68
CA LEU A 42 -8.48 -26.77 -10.11
C LEU A 42 -9.91 -26.34 -10.50
N PRO A 43 -10.10 -25.52 -11.54
CA PRO A 43 -11.44 -25.18 -12.00
C PRO A 43 -12.12 -26.38 -12.65
N HIS A 44 -13.37 -26.66 -12.27
CA HIS A 44 -14.20 -27.72 -12.85
C HIS A 44 -15.60 -27.17 -13.15
N GLY A 45 -16.16 -27.50 -14.31
CA GLY A 45 -17.50 -27.02 -14.72
C GLY A 45 -17.55 -25.56 -15.18
N PHE A 46 -16.43 -24.83 -15.13
CA PHE A 46 -16.30 -23.48 -15.69
C PHE A 46 -15.45 -23.50 -16.97
N THR A 47 -15.83 -22.70 -17.95
CA THR A 47 -15.09 -22.52 -19.21
C THR A 47 -14.73 -21.06 -19.41
N GLN A 48 -13.65 -20.81 -20.16
CA GLN A 48 -13.29 -19.45 -20.54
C GLN A 48 -14.43 -18.77 -21.30
N ARG A 49 -14.66 -17.48 -21.00
CA ARG A 49 -15.75 -16.70 -21.61
C ARG A 49 -15.29 -15.32 -22.02
N THR A 50 -15.71 -14.90 -23.21
CA THR A 50 -15.56 -13.51 -23.65
C THR A 50 -16.74 -12.69 -23.11
N LEU A 51 -16.42 -11.70 -22.28
CA LEU A 51 -17.37 -10.76 -21.69
C LEU A 51 -17.43 -9.50 -22.53
N SER A 52 -18.62 -9.13 -22.98
CA SER A 52 -18.86 -7.85 -23.65
C SER A 52 -19.26 -6.80 -22.60
N LEU A 53 -18.38 -5.84 -22.33
CA LEU A 53 -18.59 -4.77 -21.38
C LEU A 53 -19.23 -3.57 -22.10
N GLY A 54 -20.46 -3.23 -21.73
CA GLY A 54 -21.20 -2.10 -22.31
C GLY A 54 -20.62 -0.73 -21.95
N ALA A 55 -21.27 0.33 -22.43
CA ALA A 55 -20.89 1.71 -22.13
C ALA A 55 -20.90 2.00 -20.61
N PRO A 56 -19.97 2.83 -20.10
CA PRO A 56 -18.96 3.59 -20.85
C PRO A 56 -17.65 2.81 -21.11
N VAL A 57 -17.55 1.55 -20.67
CA VAL A 57 -16.31 0.75 -20.81
C VAL A 57 -16.10 0.30 -22.26
N SER A 58 -17.19 -0.12 -22.92
CA SER A 58 -17.29 -0.41 -24.36
C SER A 58 -16.14 -1.26 -24.92
N ARG A 59 -15.86 -2.41 -24.28
CA ARG A 59 -14.75 -3.31 -24.66
C ARG A 59 -15.09 -4.77 -24.42
N GLN A 60 -14.31 -5.67 -25.00
CA GLN A 60 -14.37 -7.09 -24.70
C GLN A 60 -13.15 -7.51 -23.87
N VAL A 61 -13.39 -8.39 -22.91
CA VAL A 61 -12.33 -9.03 -22.11
C VAL A 61 -12.64 -10.51 -21.99
N THR A 62 -11.62 -11.33 -21.79
CA THR A 62 -11.80 -12.77 -21.58
C THR A 62 -11.58 -13.10 -20.11
N ALA A 63 -12.57 -13.76 -19.50
CA ALA A 63 -12.46 -14.34 -18.17
C ALA A 63 -12.10 -15.82 -18.29
N ILE A 64 -10.95 -16.20 -17.72
CA ILE A 64 -10.43 -17.57 -17.74
C ILE A 64 -10.50 -18.11 -16.31
N PRO A 65 -11.23 -19.19 -16.02
CA PRO A 65 -11.23 -19.78 -14.68
C PRO A 65 -9.85 -20.39 -14.39
N VAL A 66 -9.27 -20.07 -13.23
CA VAL A 66 -7.91 -20.51 -12.84
C VAL A 66 -7.88 -21.37 -11.60
N ALA A 67 -8.87 -21.21 -10.71
CA ALA A 67 -9.03 -22.02 -9.51
C ALA A 67 -10.49 -22.00 -9.07
N GLN A 68 -10.85 -22.84 -8.10
CA GLN A 68 -12.15 -22.81 -7.43
C GLN A 68 -12.05 -23.34 -6.01
N MET A 69 -13.00 -22.96 -5.16
CA MET A 69 -13.25 -23.61 -3.87
C MET A 69 -14.75 -23.64 -3.60
N SER A 70 -15.33 -24.82 -3.36
CA SER A 70 -16.73 -24.98 -2.95
C SER A 70 -17.73 -24.30 -3.89
N GLY A 71 -17.44 -24.37 -5.19
CA GLY A 71 -18.25 -23.76 -6.25
C GLY A 71 -18.01 -22.26 -6.48
N LEU A 72 -17.10 -21.61 -5.74
CA LEU A 72 -16.67 -20.23 -5.95
C LEU A 72 -15.45 -20.21 -6.89
N PRO A 73 -15.61 -19.77 -8.16
CA PRO A 73 -14.50 -19.71 -9.10
C PRO A 73 -13.64 -18.46 -8.89
N VAL A 74 -12.35 -18.62 -9.19
CA VAL A 74 -11.40 -17.53 -9.41
C VAL A 74 -11.19 -17.37 -10.91
N TYR A 75 -11.43 -16.16 -11.42
CA TYR A 75 -11.19 -15.83 -12.82
C TYR A 75 -9.95 -14.96 -12.98
N TYR A 76 -9.11 -15.30 -13.95
CA TYR A 76 -8.11 -14.42 -14.52
C TYR A 76 -8.74 -13.55 -15.62
N VAL A 77 -8.40 -12.27 -15.63
CA VAL A 77 -8.71 -11.34 -16.71
C VAL A 77 -7.45 -10.55 -17.07
N ALA A 78 -6.92 -10.79 -18.27
CA ALA A 78 -5.91 -9.91 -18.86
C ALA A 78 -6.53 -8.54 -19.13
N TRP A 79 -6.04 -7.49 -18.46
CA TRP A 79 -6.54 -6.14 -18.64
C TRP A 79 -5.68 -5.39 -19.66
N PRO A 80 -6.27 -4.76 -20.69
CA PRO A 80 -5.52 -4.21 -21.83
C PRO A 80 -4.80 -2.90 -21.53
N ASP A 81 -5.12 -2.24 -20.42
CA ASP A 81 -4.50 -0.97 -20.03
C ASP A 81 -3.26 -1.23 -19.14
N ASP A 82 -2.41 -0.21 -18.99
CA ASP A 82 -1.21 -0.23 -18.15
C ASP A 82 -1.50 -0.23 -16.64
N LYS A 83 -2.77 -0.03 -16.28
CA LYS A 83 -3.28 -0.07 -14.91
C LYS A 83 -4.46 -1.03 -14.81
N PRO A 84 -4.69 -1.63 -13.63
CA PRO A 84 -5.87 -2.46 -13.41
C PRO A 84 -7.17 -1.66 -13.65
N PRO A 85 -8.28 -2.35 -13.92
CA PRO A 85 -9.55 -1.69 -14.20
C PRO A 85 -9.98 -0.79 -13.05
N GLY A 86 -10.40 0.43 -13.38
CA GLY A 86 -11.09 1.30 -12.43
C GLY A 86 -12.47 0.75 -12.05
N LYS A 87 -13.10 1.41 -11.06
CA LYS A 87 -14.45 1.12 -10.53
C LYS A 87 -15.49 0.70 -11.57
N ILE A 88 -15.66 1.52 -12.62
CA ILE A 88 -16.71 1.33 -13.62
C ILE A 88 -16.47 0.02 -14.39
N ALA A 89 -15.22 -0.25 -14.76
CA ALA A 89 -14.82 -1.47 -15.44
C ALA A 89 -14.99 -2.71 -14.57
N ARG A 90 -14.53 -2.69 -13.31
CA ARG A 90 -14.71 -3.80 -12.36
C ARG A 90 -16.19 -4.16 -12.17
N ARG A 91 -17.07 -3.14 -12.06
CA ARG A 91 -18.52 -3.35 -11.98
C ARG A 91 -19.12 -3.96 -13.24
N ALA A 92 -18.65 -3.53 -14.42
CA ALA A 92 -19.12 -4.09 -15.68
C ALA A 92 -18.75 -5.58 -15.80
N VAL A 93 -17.52 -5.95 -15.42
CA VAL A 93 -17.06 -7.35 -15.39
C VAL A 93 -17.90 -8.17 -14.42
N GLN A 94 -18.10 -7.67 -13.19
CA GLN A 94 -18.96 -8.34 -12.20
C GLN A 94 -20.38 -8.57 -12.71
N LYS A 95 -21.01 -7.55 -13.30
CA LYS A 95 -22.34 -7.68 -13.88
C LYS A 95 -22.40 -8.72 -15.01
N ALA A 96 -21.35 -8.82 -15.81
CA ALA A 96 -21.27 -9.80 -16.90
C ALA A 96 -21.07 -11.24 -16.40
N LEU A 97 -20.42 -11.42 -15.25
CA LEU A 97 -20.17 -12.73 -14.64
C LEU A 97 -21.30 -13.21 -13.70
N ALA A 98 -22.08 -12.29 -13.13
CA ALA A 98 -23.15 -12.62 -12.19
C ALA A 98 -24.17 -13.69 -12.66
N PRO A 99 -24.56 -13.78 -13.96
CA PRO A 99 -25.43 -14.86 -14.45
C PRO A 99 -24.76 -16.24 -14.49
N ILE A 100 -23.43 -16.29 -14.39
CA ILE A 100 -22.62 -17.51 -14.52
C ILE A 100 -22.21 -18.03 -13.14
N SER A 101 -21.76 -17.13 -12.28
CA SER A 101 -21.31 -17.43 -10.93
C SER A 101 -21.79 -16.35 -9.97
N ALA A 102 -22.66 -16.73 -9.04
CA ALA A 102 -23.28 -15.80 -8.09
C ALA A 102 -22.25 -15.14 -7.16
N GLU A 103 -21.21 -15.88 -6.81
CA GLU A 103 -20.03 -15.41 -6.08
C GLU A 103 -18.79 -15.84 -6.84
N HIS A 104 -17.79 -14.99 -6.89
CA HIS A 104 -16.54 -15.25 -7.59
C HIS A 104 -15.49 -14.20 -7.23
N LEU A 105 -14.23 -14.59 -7.39
CA LEU A 105 -13.07 -13.70 -7.29
C LEU A 105 -12.55 -13.42 -8.71
N VAL A 106 -12.18 -12.17 -8.99
CA VAL A 106 -11.57 -11.80 -10.28
C VAL A 106 -10.19 -11.23 -10.04
N CYS A 107 -9.19 -11.78 -10.70
CA CYS A 107 -7.81 -11.34 -10.69
C CYS A 107 -7.50 -10.66 -12.02
N TYR A 108 -7.33 -9.34 -12.00
CA TYR A 108 -6.93 -8.55 -13.15
C TYR A 108 -5.41 -8.42 -13.19
N VAL A 109 -4.81 -8.61 -14.36
CA VAL A 109 -3.39 -8.33 -14.59
C VAL A 109 -3.30 -7.29 -15.70
N ALA A 110 -2.76 -6.12 -15.38
CA ALA A 110 -2.56 -5.03 -16.32
C ALA A 110 -1.48 -5.34 -17.35
N SER A 111 -1.60 -4.79 -18.55
CA SER A 111 -0.63 -5.00 -19.62
C SER A 111 0.61 -4.12 -19.44
N ASP A 112 1.79 -4.66 -19.75
CA ASP A 112 3.07 -3.94 -19.78
C ASP A 112 3.20 -2.98 -20.98
N ARG A 113 2.28 -3.04 -21.96
CA ARG A 113 2.25 -2.18 -23.16
C ARG A 113 0.83 -1.66 -23.44
N PRO A 114 0.47 -0.44 -23.03
CA PRO A 114 -0.84 0.12 -23.33
C PRO A 114 -1.08 0.28 -24.84
N GLN A 115 -2.33 0.14 -25.28
CA GLN A 115 -2.73 0.25 -26.68
C GLN A 115 -2.42 1.61 -27.35
N THR A 116 -2.11 2.66 -26.56
CA THR A 116 -1.99 4.05 -27.01
C THR A 116 -0.56 4.62 -27.08
N GLY A 117 0.48 3.78 -26.97
CA GLY A 117 1.88 4.22 -27.16
C GLY A 117 2.63 4.52 -25.87
N GLN A 118 3.97 4.59 -26.04
CA GLN A 118 5.10 4.59 -25.08
C GLN A 118 4.89 3.93 -23.69
N PRO A 119 5.67 2.89 -23.35
CA PRO A 119 5.63 2.31 -22.01
C PRO A 119 6.02 3.36 -20.96
N GLN A 120 5.12 3.66 -20.03
CA GLN A 120 5.39 4.56 -18.89
C GLN A 120 6.20 3.87 -17.77
N GLY A 121 7.04 2.88 -18.10
CA GLY A 121 8.02 2.30 -17.18
C GLY A 121 7.48 1.73 -15.85
N GLY A 122 6.19 1.40 -15.76
CA GLY A 122 5.59 0.82 -14.54
C GLY A 122 5.74 -0.69 -14.46
N ALA A 123 5.95 -1.23 -13.26
CA ALA A 123 5.88 -2.66 -13.03
C ALA A 123 4.44 -3.18 -13.26
N PRO A 124 4.25 -4.45 -13.68
CA PRO A 124 2.93 -5.02 -13.83
C PRO A 124 2.10 -4.89 -12.56
N ALA A 125 0.84 -4.51 -12.72
CA ALA A 125 -0.08 -4.31 -11.60
C ALA A 125 -1.18 -5.38 -11.63
N VAL A 126 -1.40 -6.00 -10.48
CA VAL A 126 -2.42 -7.01 -10.26
C VAL A 126 -3.49 -6.43 -9.34
N ALA A 127 -4.75 -6.77 -9.59
CA ALA A 127 -5.85 -6.43 -8.69
C ALA A 127 -6.74 -7.65 -8.48
N PHE A 128 -6.85 -8.09 -7.23
CA PHE A 128 -7.80 -9.12 -6.82
C PHE A 128 -9.09 -8.40 -6.40
N THR A 129 -10.22 -8.72 -7.02
CA THR A 129 -11.51 -8.08 -6.73
C THR A 129 -12.54 -9.12 -6.38
N TRP A 130 -13.09 -9.01 -5.17
CA TRP A 130 -14.21 -9.82 -4.71
C TRP A 130 -15.46 -8.96 -4.59
N ALA A 131 -16.61 -9.49 -5.02
CA ALA A 131 -17.90 -8.83 -4.87
C ALA A 131 -18.66 -9.48 -3.71
N ARG A 132 -18.70 -8.77 -2.57
CA ARG A 132 -19.46 -9.19 -1.40
C ARG A 132 -20.91 -8.73 -1.54
N LYS A 133 -21.86 -9.63 -1.31
CA LYS A 133 -23.26 -9.23 -1.16
C LYS A 133 -23.49 -8.67 0.24
N ARG A 134 -24.05 -7.46 0.31
CA ARG A 134 -24.45 -6.81 1.56
C ARG A 134 -25.87 -7.26 1.98
N PRO A 135 -26.23 -7.11 3.27
CA PRO A 135 -27.59 -7.39 3.75
C PRO A 135 -28.69 -6.57 3.06
N ASP A 136 -28.35 -5.39 2.52
CA ASP A 136 -29.26 -4.51 1.76
C ASP A 136 -29.43 -4.94 0.29
N GLY A 137 -28.87 -6.11 -0.09
CA GLY A 137 -28.95 -6.67 -1.44
C GLY A 137 -28.00 -6.04 -2.45
N LYS A 138 -27.22 -5.02 -2.07
CA LYS A 138 -26.22 -4.39 -2.95
C LYS A 138 -24.91 -5.19 -2.94
N SER A 139 -24.20 -5.15 -4.07
CA SER A 139 -22.85 -5.71 -4.16
C SER A 139 -21.82 -4.63 -3.84
N GLU A 140 -20.99 -4.90 -2.84
CA GLU A 140 -19.80 -4.14 -2.52
C GLU A 140 -18.59 -4.78 -3.21
N LEU A 141 -17.83 -4.00 -3.98
CA LEU A 141 -16.56 -4.46 -4.52
C LEU A 141 -15.46 -4.16 -3.53
N ARG A 142 -14.67 -5.18 -3.19
CA ARG A 142 -13.45 -5.04 -2.40
C ARG A 142 -12.27 -5.44 -3.25
N THR A 143 -11.24 -4.61 -3.30
CA THR A 143 -10.06 -4.86 -4.14
C THR A 143 -8.77 -4.81 -3.35
N LEU A 144 -7.96 -5.86 -3.49
CA LEU A 144 -6.58 -5.93 -3.04
C LEU A 144 -5.66 -5.60 -4.23
N PRO A 145 -5.03 -4.42 -4.27
CA PRO A 145 -4.02 -4.11 -5.29
C PRO A 145 -2.68 -4.77 -4.95
N TYR A 146 -1.92 -5.08 -5.98
CA TYR A 146 -0.52 -5.48 -5.90
C TYR A 146 0.25 -4.86 -7.07
N GLU A 147 1.42 -4.30 -6.80
CA GLU A 147 2.33 -3.78 -7.81
C GLU A 147 3.59 -4.64 -7.75
N VAL A 148 3.99 -5.25 -8.87
CA VAL A 148 5.15 -6.15 -8.89
C VAL A 148 6.41 -5.38 -8.50
N GLY A 149 7.27 -6.00 -7.71
CA GLY A 149 8.45 -5.38 -7.12
C GLY A 149 8.15 -4.45 -5.96
N ALA A 150 6.87 -4.24 -5.59
CA ALA A 150 6.51 -3.57 -4.35
C ALA A 150 6.69 -4.54 -3.17
N PRO A 151 7.28 -4.09 -2.04
CA PRO A 151 7.40 -4.93 -0.86
C PRO A 151 6.06 -5.41 -0.31
N ALA A 152 5.00 -4.58 -0.45
CA ALA A 152 3.55 -4.82 -0.30
C ALA A 152 3.14 -6.02 0.58
N ARG A 153 3.74 -6.10 1.77
CA ARG A 153 3.59 -7.25 2.67
C ARG A 153 2.15 -7.46 3.12
N THR A 154 1.38 -6.38 3.29
CA THR A 154 -0.05 -6.49 3.60
C THR A 154 -0.80 -7.27 2.53
N THR A 155 -0.55 -7.07 1.23
CA THR A 155 -1.26 -7.84 0.19
C THR A 155 -0.93 -9.33 0.28
N ILE A 156 0.35 -9.66 0.53
CA ILE A 156 0.80 -11.05 0.67
C ILE A 156 0.15 -11.71 1.90
N GLU A 157 0.10 -11.00 3.03
CA GLU A 157 -0.58 -11.44 4.26
C GLU A 157 -2.09 -11.64 4.01
N GLN A 158 -2.76 -10.69 3.36
CA GLN A 158 -4.19 -10.79 3.02
C GLN A 158 -4.48 -11.95 2.05
N LEU A 159 -3.61 -12.22 1.08
CA LEU A 159 -3.75 -13.39 0.22
C LEU A 159 -3.60 -14.70 1.00
N ALA A 160 -2.68 -14.73 1.97
CA ALA A 160 -2.48 -15.90 2.83
C ALA A 160 -3.68 -16.20 3.74
N GLU A 161 -4.46 -15.19 4.14
CA GLU A 161 -5.72 -15.38 4.88
C GLU A 161 -6.76 -16.21 4.09
N MET A 162 -6.66 -16.21 2.75
CA MET A 162 -7.51 -17.02 1.87
C MET A 162 -7.00 -18.44 1.66
N ALA A 163 -5.86 -18.80 2.24
CA ALA A 163 -5.27 -20.12 2.06
C ALA A 163 -6.02 -21.19 2.87
N PHE A 164 -6.05 -22.40 2.32
CA PHE A 164 -6.52 -23.61 3.00
C PHE A 164 -5.33 -24.54 3.22
N SER A 165 -5.10 -24.88 4.48
CA SER A 165 -4.11 -25.89 4.86
C SER A 165 -4.59 -27.29 4.49
N LEU A 166 -3.65 -28.25 4.41
CA LEU A 166 -4.00 -29.65 4.15
C LEU A 166 -4.93 -30.20 5.23
N GLU A 167 -4.72 -29.83 6.50
CA GLU A 167 -5.56 -30.20 7.65
C GLU A 167 -7.01 -29.71 7.47
N GLU A 168 -7.21 -28.48 7.00
CA GLU A 168 -8.55 -27.95 6.70
C GLU A 168 -9.26 -28.70 5.57
N LEU A 169 -8.50 -29.35 4.67
CA LEU A 169 -9.00 -30.06 3.50
C LEU A 169 -9.13 -31.59 3.71
N GLU A 170 -8.68 -32.13 4.85
CA GLU A 170 -8.74 -33.59 5.12
C GLU A 170 -10.17 -34.14 5.04
N ALA A 171 -11.15 -33.35 5.46
CA ALA A 171 -12.57 -33.71 5.43
C ALA A 171 -13.24 -33.45 4.06
N GLY A 172 -12.48 -33.01 3.04
CA GLY A 172 -12.96 -32.60 1.73
C GLY A 172 -13.03 -31.08 1.57
N GLU A 173 -13.71 -30.61 0.52
CA GLU A 173 -13.90 -29.17 0.31
C GLU A 173 -14.72 -28.56 1.46
N PRO A 174 -14.30 -27.42 2.01
CA PRO A 174 -15.01 -26.75 3.10
C PRO A 174 -16.38 -26.25 2.62
N PRO A 175 -17.31 -25.95 3.52
CA PRO A 175 -18.56 -25.27 3.15
C PRO A 175 -18.27 -23.91 2.51
N VAL A 176 -19.10 -23.49 1.55
CA VAL A 176 -18.95 -22.17 0.88
C VAL A 176 -18.92 -21.00 1.88
N THR A 177 -19.61 -21.12 3.01
CA THR A 177 -19.60 -20.10 4.07
C THR A 177 -18.20 -19.88 4.66
N VAL A 178 -17.42 -20.96 4.84
CA VAL A 178 -16.04 -20.87 5.33
C VAL A 178 -15.15 -20.16 4.30
N VAL A 179 -15.37 -20.44 3.01
CA VAL A 179 -14.67 -19.75 1.91
C VAL A 179 -14.99 -18.26 1.93
N THR A 180 -16.27 -17.89 2.07
CA THR A 180 -16.68 -16.49 2.13
C THR A 180 -16.21 -15.77 3.39
N ASP A 181 -16.03 -16.48 4.51
CA ASP A 181 -15.48 -15.93 5.75
C ASP A 181 -13.99 -15.62 5.58
N LYS A 182 -13.21 -16.54 4.99
CA LYS A 182 -11.80 -16.27 4.63
C LYS A 182 -11.66 -15.11 3.63
N LEU A 183 -12.52 -15.05 2.61
CA LEU A 183 -12.56 -13.89 1.69
C LEU A 183 -12.92 -12.60 2.43
N SER A 184 -13.84 -12.65 3.39
CA SER A 184 -14.19 -11.48 4.20
C SER A 184 -13.02 -11.00 5.06
N ALA A 185 -12.25 -11.92 5.65
CA ALA A 185 -11.05 -11.61 6.40
C ALA A 185 -9.96 -11.00 5.51
N ALA A 186 -9.64 -11.67 4.40
CA ALA A 186 -8.63 -11.26 3.42
C ALA A 186 -8.90 -9.89 2.76
N PHE A 187 -10.17 -9.49 2.66
CA PHE A 187 -10.57 -8.22 2.08
C PHE A 187 -11.06 -7.22 3.13
N SER A 188 -10.67 -7.39 4.40
CA SER A 188 -11.06 -6.51 5.51
C SER A 188 -10.22 -5.23 5.52
N VAL A 189 -10.83 -4.10 5.20
CA VAL A 189 -10.17 -2.78 5.32
C VAL A 189 -10.01 -2.42 6.78
N GLU A 190 -11.01 -2.76 7.59
CA GLU A 190 -11.02 -2.52 9.03
C GLU A 190 -9.82 -3.21 9.70
N ALA A 191 -9.54 -4.47 9.37
CA ALA A 191 -8.39 -5.19 9.92
C ALA A 191 -7.05 -4.56 9.51
N VAL A 192 -6.88 -4.20 8.24
CA VAL A 192 -5.67 -3.50 7.77
C VAL A 192 -5.48 -2.16 8.47
N THR A 193 -6.58 -1.44 8.66
CA THR A 193 -6.62 -0.13 9.30
C THR A 193 -6.21 -0.23 10.78
N GLU A 194 -6.81 -1.14 11.53
CA GLU A 194 -6.48 -1.39 12.94
C GLU A 194 -5.03 -1.83 13.13
N GLN A 195 -4.54 -2.71 12.26
CA GLN A 195 -3.16 -3.18 12.29
C GLN A 195 -2.18 -2.05 11.97
N PHE A 196 -2.47 -1.23 10.95
CA PHE A 196 -1.69 -0.04 10.64
C PHE A 196 -1.64 0.93 11.83
N PHE A 197 -2.77 1.19 12.50
CA PHE A 197 -2.80 2.06 13.69
C PHE A 197 -1.97 1.51 14.85
N ALA A 198 -2.06 0.21 15.11
CA ALA A 198 -1.27 -0.43 16.15
C ALA A 198 0.24 -0.28 15.87
N ASP A 199 0.63 -0.46 14.62
CA ASP A 199 2.02 -0.35 14.20
C ASP A 199 2.52 1.11 14.17
N TYR A 200 1.70 2.04 13.67
CA TYR A 200 1.98 3.47 13.65
C TYR A 200 2.21 4.02 15.06
N ARG A 201 1.40 3.59 16.05
CA ARG A 201 1.58 4.00 17.46
C ARG A 201 2.94 3.60 18.02
N ARG A 202 3.52 2.48 17.58
CA ARG A 202 4.85 2.05 18.00
C ARG A 202 5.95 2.97 17.47
N ILE A 203 5.91 3.28 16.16
CA ILE A 203 6.85 4.23 15.54
C ILE A 203 6.69 5.63 16.14
N PHE A 204 5.47 6.05 16.41
CA PHE A 204 5.19 7.32 17.08
C PHE A 204 5.85 7.41 18.46
N ALA A 205 5.65 6.38 19.29
CA ALA A 205 6.23 6.33 20.63
C ALA A 205 7.77 6.28 20.59
N ASP A 206 8.35 5.49 19.69
CA ASP A 206 9.80 5.42 19.47
C ASP A 206 10.37 6.79 19.05
N LEU A 207 9.73 7.47 18.09
CA LEU A 207 10.14 8.80 17.66
C LEU A 207 10.10 9.81 18.80
N GLN A 208 8.99 9.84 19.56
CA GLN A 208 8.85 10.73 20.71
C GLN A 208 9.96 10.49 21.74
N GLN A 209 10.27 9.24 22.03
CA GLN A 209 11.33 8.88 22.97
C GLN A 209 12.71 9.31 22.45
N ARG A 210 13.02 9.07 21.17
CA ARG A 210 14.28 9.49 20.55
C ARG A 210 14.47 11.00 20.56
N LEU A 211 13.41 11.77 20.28
CA LEU A 211 13.43 13.23 20.35
C LEU A 211 13.75 13.73 21.75
N LEU A 212 13.15 13.11 22.78
CA LEU A 212 13.44 13.45 24.18
C LEU A 212 14.86 13.06 24.60
N ASP A 213 15.32 11.89 24.15
CA ASP A 213 16.65 11.40 24.49
C ASP A 213 17.78 12.19 23.81
N ALA A 214 17.50 12.81 22.66
CA ALA A 214 18.41 13.73 22.00
C ALA A 214 18.60 15.06 22.78
N LEU A 215 17.65 15.42 23.65
CA LEU A 215 17.76 16.63 24.47
C LEU A 215 18.66 16.42 25.70
N PRO A 216 19.42 17.46 26.13
CA PRO A 216 20.16 17.43 27.39
C PRO A 216 19.24 17.08 28.55
N SER A 217 19.69 16.25 29.50
CA SER A 217 18.84 15.76 30.59
C SER A 217 18.19 16.88 31.42
N GLN A 218 18.84 18.05 31.53
CA GLN A 218 18.30 19.22 32.25
C GLN A 218 17.14 19.91 31.53
N GLN A 219 16.94 19.65 30.23
CA GLN A 219 15.90 20.26 29.39
C GLN A 219 14.71 19.31 29.16
N ARG A 220 14.70 18.10 29.75
CA ARG A 220 13.62 17.10 29.58
C ARG A 220 12.45 17.37 30.53
N ASP A 221 11.94 18.58 30.49
CA ASP A 221 10.78 19.02 31.27
C ASP A 221 9.45 18.72 30.56
N LEU A 222 8.35 19.21 31.11
CA LEU A 222 7.02 19.04 30.53
C LEU A 222 6.90 19.71 29.15
N GLU A 223 7.52 20.88 28.94
CA GLU A 223 7.49 21.58 27.66
C GLU A 223 8.20 20.78 26.57
N ALA A 224 9.33 20.15 26.89
CA ALA A 224 10.03 19.25 25.99
C ALA A 224 9.22 18.00 25.64
N LYS A 225 8.48 17.42 26.61
CA LYS A 225 7.57 16.28 26.36
C LYS A 225 6.44 16.65 25.40
N VAL A 226 5.81 17.81 25.61
CA VAL A 226 4.75 18.33 24.72
C VAL A 226 5.33 18.61 23.34
N TRP A 227 6.49 19.27 23.25
CA TRP A 227 7.15 19.51 21.98
C TRP A 227 7.49 18.22 21.24
N ALA A 228 8.09 17.22 21.91
CA ALA A 228 8.48 15.96 21.28
C ALA A 228 7.27 15.21 20.74
N HIS A 229 6.16 15.23 21.47
CA HIS A 229 4.88 14.69 21.00
C HIS A 229 4.39 15.39 19.72
N ASP A 230 4.25 16.73 19.77
CA ASP A 230 3.74 17.52 18.65
C ASP A 230 4.66 17.42 17.42
N TYR A 231 5.97 17.42 17.65
CA TYR A 231 6.98 17.27 16.61
C TYR A 231 6.93 15.88 15.97
N ALA A 232 6.83 14.81 16.78
CA ALA A 232 6.68 13.45 16.27
C ALA A 232 5.42 13.32 15.40
N MET A 233 4.31 13.91 15.83
CA MET A 233 3.07 13.94 15.07
C MET A 233 3.25 14.67 13.74
N GLN A 234 3.87 15.86 13.77
CA GLN A 234 4.13 16.65 12.58
C GLN A 234 5.04 15.92 11.57
N LEU A 235 6.13 15.33 12.04
CA LEU A 235 7.09 14.65 11.17
C LEU A 235 6.47 13.41 10.52
N LEU A 236 5.79 12.56 11.30
CA LEU A 236 5.14 11.37 10.76
C LEU A 236 3.99 11.72 9.82
N ASN A 237 3.22 12.78 10.10
CA ASN A 237 2.20 13.28 9.17
C ASN A 237 2.81 13.78 7.85
N ARG A 238 3.95 14.47 7.89
CA ARG A 238 4.68 14.87 6.68
C ARG A 238 5.12 13.66 5.85
N LEU A 239 5.72 12.66 6.48
CA LEU A 239 6.14 11.43 5.81
C LEU A 239 4.94 10.66 5.25
N MET A 240 3.89 10.48 6.03
CA MET A 240 2.68 9.80 5.62
C MET A 240 1.98 10.53 4.45
N PHE A 241 1.91 11.86 4.49
CA PHE A 241 1.40 12.66 3.37
C PHE A 241 2.18 12.41 2.08
N LEU A 242 3.51 12.26 2.17
CA LEU A 242 4.34 11.95 1.02
C LEU A 242 4.05 10.58 0.41
N TYR A 243 3.73 9.57 1.23
CA TYR A 243 3.29 8.27 0.73
C TYR A 243 1.98 8.35 -0.05
N PHE A 244 1.07 9.25 0.31
CA PHE A 244 -0.12 9.50 -0.49
C PHE A 244 0.19 10.22 -1.80
N ILE A 245 0.95 11.32 -1.76
CA ILE A 245 1.18 12.12 -2.97
C ILE A 245 2.14 11.48 -3.97
N GLN A 246 3.06 10.62 -3.55
CA GLN A 246 3.91 9.89 -4.51
C GLN A 246 3.07 9.00 -5.43
N ARG A 247 1.87 8.55 -5.02
CA ARG A 247 0.93 7.82 -5.90
C ARG A 247 0.39 8.68 -7.05
N LYS A 248 0.44 10.01 -6.92
CA LYS A 248 0.16 10.96 -8.02
C LYS A 248 1.35 11.13 -8.97
N ARG A 249 2.50 10.53 -8.65
CA ARG A 249 3.74 10.58 -9.43
C ARG A 249 4.30 11.99 -9.64
N TRP A 250 4.05 12.88 -8.68
CA TRP A 250 4.50 14.27 -8.73
C TRP A 250 6.00 14.44 -8.47
N LEU A 251 6.69 13.41 -8.00
CA LEU A 251 8.12 13.44 -7.68
C LEU A 251 8.86 12.51 -8.65
N GLY A 252 9.31 13.06 -9.78
CA GLY A 252 10.11 12.33 -10.77
C GLY A 252 9.38 11.16 -11.45
N ASP A 253 8.06 11.25 -11.61
CA ASP A 253 7.18 10.16 -12.06
C ASP A 253 7.30 8.86 -11.23
N ASN A 254 7.84 8.94 -10.01
CA ASN A 254 8.17 7.79 -9.19
C ASN A 254 7.07 7.52 -8.14
N PRO A 255 6.31 6.40 -8.24
CA PRO A 255 5.27 6.04 -7.27
C PRO A 255 5.81 5.55 -5.92
N ARG A 256 7.14 5.38 -5.80
CA ARG A 256 7.89 4.97 -4.60
C ARG A 256 9.03 5.94 -4.30
N PHE A 257 8.81 7.23 -4.56
CA PHE A 257 9.85 8.25 -4.43
C PHE A 257 10.57 8.22 -3.08
N LEU A 258 9.85 8.12 -1.95
CA LEU A 258 10.50 8.10 -0.63
C LEU A 258 11.43 6.92 -0.42
N ARG A 259 11.06 5.73 -0.94
CA ARG A 259 11.93 4.55 -0.92
C ARG A 259 13.21 4.80 -1.72
N SER A 260 13.08 5.31 -2.95
CA SER A 260 14.23 5.63 -3.79
C SER A 260 15.09 6.77 -3.21
N PHE A 261 14.47 7.71 -2.51
CA PHE A 261 15.14 8.81 -1.82
C PHE A 261 15.99 8.29 -0.66
N TRP A 262 15.45 7.37 0.15
CA TRP A 262 16.17 6.67 1.21
C TRP A 262 17.31 5.80 0.67
N GLU A 263 17.07 5.03 -0.39
CA GLU A 263 18.10 4.19 -1.02
C GLU A 263 19.23 5.03 -1.63
N SER A 264 18.90 6.17 -2.25
CA SER A 264 19.88 7.12 -2.78
C SER A 264 20.73 7.73 -1.69
N TYR A 265 20.13 8.02 -0.52
CA TYR A 265 20.88 8.45 0.66
C TYR A 265 21.86 7.38 1.13
N LYS A 266 21.41 6.14 1.32
CA LYS A 266 22.28 5.03 1.75
C LYS A 266 23.41 4.73 0.77
N ALA A 267 23.17 4.93 -0.53
CA ALA A 267 24.19 4.79 -1.57
C ALA A 267 25.10 6.03 -1.69
N SER A 268 24.72 7.16 -1.08
CA SER A 268 25.54 8.36 -1.07
C SER A 268 26.70 8.21 -0.09
N ALA A 269 27.85 8.80 -0.42
CA ALA A 269 29.00 8.85 0.50
C ALA A 269 28.82 9.88 1.64
N GLN A 270 27.58 10.19 2.02
CA GLN A 270 27.28 11.12 3.10
C GLN A 270 27.54 10.45 4.46
N PRO A 271 27.86 11.25 5.50
CA PRO A 271 27.93 10.73 6.86
C PRO A 271 26.60 10.10 7.29
N ALA A 272 26.67 9.04 8.10
CA ALA A 272 25.51 8.45 8.75
C ALA A 272 24.78 9.49 9.62
N ASP A 273 23.51 9.21 9.91
CA ASP A 273 22.60 10.04 10.70
C ASP A 273 22.38 11.44 10.11
N THR A 274 22.46 11.57 8.78
CA THR A 274 22.25 12.86 8.09
C THR A 274 21.06 12.84 7.13
N PHE A 275 20.29 11.76 7.05
CA PHE A 275 19.13 11.69 6.19
C PHE A 275 18.09 12.77 6.53
N PHE A 276 17.78 12.94 7.81
CA PHE A 276 16.82 13.97 8.21
C PHE A 276 17.31 15.37 7.82
N GLU A 277 18.51 15.72 8.27
CA GLU A 277 19.06 17.06 8.16
C GLU A 277 19.38 17.47 6.71
N ARG A 278 20.01 16.57 5.94
CA ARG A 278 20.57 16.90 4.61
C ARG A 278 19.67 16.52 3.44
N TRP A 279 18.69 15.64 3.68
CA TRP A 279 17.80 15.13 2.64
C TRP A 279 16.35 15.53 2.90
N LEU A 280 15.74 15.08 4.00
CA LEU A 280 14.32 15.35 4.26
C LEU A 280 14.01 16.83 4.47
N LYS A 281 14.87 17.59 5.17
CA LYS A 281 14.68 19.04 5.33
C LYS A 281 14.68 19.78 4.00
N VAL A 282 15.54 19.40 3.04
CA VAL A 282 15.55 20.01 1.70
C VAL A 282 14.24 19.69 0.97
N LEU A 283 13.80 18.43 1.01
CA LEU A 283 12.53 18.03 0.43
C LEU A 283 11.36 18.82 1.03
N PHE A 284 11.28 18.89 2.36
CA PHE A 284 10.21 19.59 3.07
C PHE A 284 10.25 21.10 2.84
N PHE A 285 11.34 21.75 3.21
CA PHE A 285 11.41 23.21 3.36
C PHE A 285 11.85 23.95 2.10
N GLU A 286 12.39 23.24 1.10
CA GLU A 286 12.81 23.84 -0.16
C GLU A 286 11.97 23.37 -1.34
N ALA A 287 11.98 22.06 -1.64
CA ALA A 287 11.31 21.52 -2.82
C ALA A 287 9.80 21.79 -2.81
N PHE A 288 9.09 21.39 -1.74
CA PHE A 288 7.65 21.64 -1.61
C PHE A 288 7.27 23.10 -1.32
N ASN A 289 8.25 24.00 -1.21
CA ASN A 289 8.05 25.41 -0.94
C ASN A 289 8.51 26.32 -2.10
N ASN A 290 8.78 25.78 -3.29
CA ASN A 290 9.30 26.51 -4.46
C ASN A 290 10.63 27.25 -4.19
N ARG A 291 11.47 26.73 -3.31
CA ARG A 291 12.78 27.32 -2.95
C ARG A 291 13.97 26.45 -3.34
N PHE A 292 13.73 25.31 -3.97
CA PHE A 292 14.80 24.46 -4.47
C PHE A 292 15.41 25.05 -5.75
N HIS A 293 16.71 25.33 -5.70
CA HIS A 293 17.47 25.95 -6.79
C HIS A 293 18.66 25.09 -7.27
N GLY A 294 18.69 23.80 -6.89
CA GLY A 294 19.81 22.91 -7.19
C GLY A 294 21.08 23.23 -6.38
N GLY A 295 22.24 22.79 -6.88
CA GLY A 295 23.54 23.04 -6.24
C GLY A 295 23.93 22.06 -5.12
N TYR A 296 23.04 21.14 -4.78
CA TYR A 296 23.29 20.07 -3.82
C TYR A 296 24.02 18.90 -4.47
N ALA A 297 25.32 18.78 -4.23
CA ALA A 297 26.15 17.71 -4.78
C ALA A 297 25.78 16.32 -4.22
N GLN A 298 25.05 16.26 -3.11
CA GLN A 298 24.63 14.98 -2.52
C GLN A 298 23.49 14.30 -3.28
N PHE A 299 22.70 15.02 -4.08
CA PHE A 299 21.58 14.43 -4.80
C PHE A 299 22.02 13.91 -6.18
N PRO A 300 21.74 12.64 -6.49
CA PRO A 300 21.84 12.13 -7.86
C PRO A 300 20.99 12.95 -8.84
N PRO A 301 21.33 12.96 -10.15
CA PRO A 301 20.65 13.81 -11.13
C PRO A 301 19.13 13.59 -11.23
N ASP A 302 18.66 12.36 -11.10
CA ASP A 302 17.25 11.98 -11.11
C ASP A 302 16.50 12.51 -9.87
N ILE A 303 17.10 12.38 -8.68
CA ILE A 303 16.55 12.96 -7.45
C ILE A 303 16.51 14.49 -7.53
N ALA A 304 17.60 15.12 -7.98
CA ALA A 304 17.66 16.57 -8.14
C ALA A 304 16.59 17.08 -9.11
N ALA A 305 16.37 16.38 -10.24
CA ALA A 305 15.32 16.71 -11.19
C ALA A 305 13.92 16.55 -10.57
N ALA A 306 13.68 15.49 -9.80
CA ALA A 306 12.43 15.28 -9.09
C ALA A 306 12.13 16.40 -8.07
N LEU A 307 13.13 16.81 -7.29
CA LEU A 307 13.01 17.93 -6.33
C LEU A 307 12.72 19.25 -7.03
N GLN A 308 13.32 19.51 -8.19
CA GLN A 308 13.09 20.72 -8.98
C GLN A 308 11.65 20.80 -9.54
N MET A 309 11.05 19.63 -9.83
CA MET A 309 9.69 19.51 -10.35
C MET A 309 8.62 19.33 -9.26
N ALA A 310 9.03 19.25 -7.99
CA ALA A 310 8.11 19.04 -6.88
C ALA A 310 7.04 20.16 -6.85
N PRO A 311 5.74 19.81 -6.69
CA PRO A 311 4.69 20.80 -6.67
C PRO A 311 4.72 21.62 -5.39
N TYR A 312 4.29 22.87 -5.48
CA TYR A 312 4.05 23.65 -4.27
C TYR A 312 2.82 23.13 -3.53
N LEU A 313 3.02 22.65 -2.31
CA LEU A 313 1.94 22.15 -1.47
C LEU A 313 1.47 23.25 -0.52
N ASN A 314 0.51 24.05 -1.01
CA ASN A 314 -0.21 25.02 -0.20
C ASN A 314 -0.97 24.34 0.93
N GLY A 315 -0.66 24.67 2.19
CA GLY A 315 -1.37 24.09 3.35
C GLY A 315 -0.63 24.19 4.69
N GLY A 316 0.57 24.77 4.75
CA GLY A 316 1.31 24.95 6.00
C GLY A 316 2.06 23.70 6.48
N LEU A 317 1.65 22.50 6.06
CA LEU A 317 2.24 21.22 6.50
C LEU A 317 3.76 21.19 6.31
N PHE A 318 4.27 21.60 5.15
CA PHE A 318 5.70 21.63 4.83
C PHE A 318 6.34 23.00 5.06
N ARG A 319 5.61 23.99 5.58
CA ARG A 319 6.21 25.27 5.96
C ARG A 319 6.90 25.09 7.31
N GLN A 320 8.13 25.55 7.41
CA GLN A 320 8.85 25.56 8.68
C GLN A 320 8.07 26.37 9.72
N ASN A 321 7.93 25.83 10.93
CA ASN A 321 7.19 26.47 12.02
C ASN A 321 7.95 26.37 13.36
N ARG A 322 7.31 26.80 14.46
CA ARG A 322 7.92 26.85 15.79
C ARG A 322 8.46 25.49 16.23
N LEU A 323 7.76 24.39 15.92
CA LEU A 323 8.20 23.05 16.30
C LEU A 323 9.53 22.69 15.63
N ASP A 324 9.75 23.14 14.39
CA ASP A 324 10.98 22.92 13.62
C ASP A 324 12.18 23.74 14.09
N THR A 325 11.96 24.75 14.95
CA THR A 325 13.00 25.67 15.42
C THR A 325 13.15 25.71 16.94
N ALA A 326 12.21 25.13 17.70
CA ALA A 326 12.20 25.18 19.15
C ALA A 326 13.40 24.42 19.75
N TYR A 327 13.76 23.29 19.14
CA TYR A 327 14.90 22.47 19.51
C TYR A 327 15.65 22.02 18.26
N GLU A 328 16.93 21.73 18.42
CA GLU A 328 17.71 21.08 17.37
C GLU A 328 17.28 19.61 17.27
N VAL A 329 16.83 19.21 16.08
CA VAL A 329 16.33 17.86 15.83
C VAL A 329 17.43 17.06 15.17
N ASN A 330 17.98 16.12 15.92
CA ASN A 330 18.89 15.11 15.40
C ASN A 330 18.21 13.74 15.48
N LEU A 331 17.93 13.14 14.32
CA LEU A 331 17.28 11.85 14.22
C LEU A 331 18.23 10.84 13.56
N PRO A 332 18.55 9.73 14.25
CA PRO A 332 19.43 8.72 13.71
C PRO A 332 18.79 8.00 12.52
N ASP A 333 19.63 7.48 11.63
CA ASP A 333 19.23 6.69 10.48
C ASP A 333 18.42 5.45 10.89
N GLU A 334 18.71 4.88 12.06
CA GLU A 334 17.99 3.75 12.66
C GLU A 334 16.47 3.98 12.76
N PHE A 335 16.02 5.22 13.01
CA PHE A 335 14.60 5.55 12.99
C PHE A 335 14.01 5.37 11.59
N PHE A 336 14.72 5.84 10.56
CA PHE A 336 14.28 5.74 9.17
C PHE A 336 14.40 4.31 8.62
N GLU A 337 15.37 3.53 9.10
CA GLU A 337 15.43 2.09 8.86
C GLU A 337 14.14 1.40 9.36
N GLN A 338 13.59 1.82 10.50
CA GLN A 338 12.31 1.29 10.97
C GLN A 338 11.12 1.64 10.05
N VAL A 339 11.14 2.84 9.48
CA VAL A 339 10.10 3.33 8.57
C VAL A 339 10.18 2.66 7.19
N PHE A 340 11.39 2.45 6.67
CA PHE A 340 11.61 2.04 5.27
C PHE A 340 12.12 0.61 5.08
N ASP A 341 12.99 0.09 5.96
CA ASP A 341 13.71 -1.17 5.73
C ASP A 341 13.19 -2.35 6.55
N HIS A 342 12.95 -2.19 7.85
CA HIS A 342 12.51 -3.27 8.72
C HIS A 342 11.57 -2.80 9.83
N PHE A 343 10.56 -3.57 10.19
CA PHE A 343 9.68 -3.24 11.30
C PHE A 343 9.31 -4.49 12.09
N ASN A 344 9.37 -4.42 13.43
CA ASN A 344 9.09 -5.54 14.33
C ASN A 344 9.82 -6.85 13.93
N GLY A 345 11.14 -6.76 13.70
CA GLY A 345 11.98 -7.92 13.42
C GLY A 345 11.80 -8.54 12.02
N SER A 346 11.16 -7.82 11.10
CA SER A 346 10.87 -8.35 9.77
C SER A 346 10.86 -7.25 8.71
N THR A 347 11.14 -7.60 7.45
CA THR A 347 11.15 -6.63 6.34
C THR A 347 9.80 -6.65 5.60
N PRO A 348 9.44 -5.56 4.89
CA PRO A 348 10.08 -4.24 4.86
C PRO A 348 9.74 -3.37 6.10
N GLY A 349 10.14 -2.09 6.10
CA GLY A 349 9.82 -1.12 7.16
C GLY A 349 8.35 -0.68 7.13
N LEU A 350 7.89 -0.01 8.19
CA LEU A 350 6.46 0.26 8.44
C LEU A 350 5.70 0.73 7.18
N PHE A 351 6.13 1.82 6.55
CA PHE A 351 5.38 2.41 5.44
C PHE A 351 5.52 1.63 4.14
N GLU A 352 6.58 0.85 3.96
CA GLU A 352 6.75 -0.03 2.81
C GLU A 352 5.93 -1.33 2.92
N ARG A 353 5.46 -1.69 4.13
CA ARG A 353 4.60 -2.88 4.34
C ARG A 353 3.18 -2.70 3.81
N TYR A 354 2.66 -1.47 3.86
CA TYR A 354 1.27 -1.15 3.55
C TYR A 354 1.12 -0.51 2.18
N ASN A 355 0.00 -0.79 1.51
CA ASN A 355 -0.39 -0.06 0.31
C ASN A 355 -1.04 1.25 0.70
N PHE A 356 -0.59 2.35 0.10
CA PHE A 356 -1.23 3.65 0.24
C PHE A 356 -2.07 3.96 -1.00
N THR A 357 -3.28 4.46 -0.77
CA THR A 357 -4.20 4.87 -1.82
C THR A 357 -4.68 6.31 -1.60
N ILE A 358 -4.94 6.98 -2.70
CA ILE A 358 -5.55 8.32 -2.77
C ILE A 358 -7.01 8.23 -3.21
N ALA A 359 -7.49 7.02 -3.49
CA ALA A 359 -8.87 6.79 -3.87
C ALA A 359 -9.75 6.91 -2.63
N GLU A 360 -10.78 7.75 -2.70
CA GLU A 360 -11.81 7.77 -1.67
C GLU A 360 -12.63 6.47 -1.76
N SER A 361 -12.63 5.73 -0.66
CA SER A 361 -13.48 4.56 -0.49
C SER A 361 -14.94 4.98 -0.64
N THR A 362 -15.71 4.23 -1.43
CA THR A 362 -17.17 4.43 -1.52
C THR A 362 -17.87 3.22 -0.92
N PRO A 363 -19.12 3.34 -0.42
CA PRO A 363 -19.82 2.21 0.24
C PRO A 363 -20.02 0.95 -0.62
N LEU A 364 -19.68 1.01 -1.91
CA LEU A 364 -19.89 -0.06 -2.90
C LEU A 364 -18.63 -0.31 -3.74
N ASP A 365 -17.51 0.33 -3.43
CA ASP A 365 -16.21 0.09 -4.06
C ASP A 365 -15.13 0.57 -3.10
N VAL A 366 -14.39 -0.39 -2.58
CA VAL A 366 -13.44 -0.24 -1.48
C VAL A 366 -12.11 -0.86 -1.91
N GLU A 367 -11.03 -0.14 -1.66
CA GLU A 367 -9.67 -0.62 -1.85
C GLU A 367 -9.09 -0.99 -0.49
N VAL A 368 -8.49 -2.18 -0.39
CA VAL A 368 -7.87 -2.67 0.84
C VAL A 368 -6.46 -2.09 0.91
N ALA A 369 -6.40 -0.83 1.33
CA ALA A 369 -5.20 -0.01 1.41
C ALA A 369 -5.39 1.08 2.47
N VAL A 370 -4.29 1.68 2.93
CA VAL A 370 -4.30 2.86 3.80
C VAL A 370 -4.76 4.07 2.97
N ASP A 371 -5.80 4.76 3.43
CA ASP A 371 -6.41 5.90 2.74
C ASP A 371 -6.35 7.20 3.59
N PRO A 372 -6.65 8.38 3.01
CA PRO A 372 -6.58 9.64 3.74
C PRO A 372 -7.61 9.78 4.87
N GLU A 373 -8.74 9.06 4.84
CA GLU A 373 -9.73 9.09 5.93
C GLU A 373 -9.12 8.49 7.20
N MET A 374 -8.27 7.47 7.04
CA MET A 374 -7.53 6.87 8.15
C MET A 374 -6.61 7.88 8.84
N ILE A 375 -6.04 8.86 8.12
CA ILE A 375 -5.22 9.93 8.73
C ILE A 375 -6.04 10.72 9.77
N GLY A 376 -7.29 11.06 9.45
CA GLY A 376 -8.16 11.79 10.37
C GLY A 376 -8.33 11.03 11.68
N LYS A 377 -8.57 9.72 11.59
CA LYS A 377 -8.66 8.83 12.75
C LYS A 377 -7.33 8.67 13.48
N VAL A 378 -6.18 8.64 12.78
CA VAL A 378 -4.82 8.64 13.39
C VAL A 378 -4.72 9.88 14.27
N TYR A 379 -5.00 11.04 13.66
CA TYR A 379 -4.86 12.34 14.29
C TYR A 379 -5.77 12.45 15.52
N GLU A 380 -7.05 12.11 15.40
CA GLU A 380 -7.99 12.09 16.53
C GLU A 380 -7.53 11.17 17.66
N SER A 381 -7.06 9.96 17.34
CA SER A 381 -6.61 8.99 18.35
C SER A 381 -5.38 9.46 19.12
N LEU A 382 -4.39 10.05 18.42
CA LEU A 382 -3.14 10.51 19.04
C LEU A 382 -3.36 11.77 19.87
N VAL A 383 -4.20 12.69 19.39
CA VAL A 383 -4.62 13.86 20.17
C VAL A 383 -5.30 13.41 21.47
N ASN A 384 -6.23 12.46 21.42
CA ASN A 384 -6.93 11.97 22.62
C ASN A 384 -5.99 11.29 23.63
N ILE A 385 -5.00 10.50 23.18
CA ILE A 385 -3.99 9.87 24.05
C ILE A 385 -3.15 10.94 24.78
N THR A 386 -2.89 12.08 24.14
CA THR A 386 -2.17 13.21 24.73
C THR A 386 -2.91 13.80 25.93
N PHE A 387 -4.24 13.85 25.86
CA PHE A 387 -5.08 14.37 26.94
C PHE A 387 -5.27 13.38 28.08
N GLU A 388 -5.25 12.07 27.81
CA GLU A 388 -5.36 11.03 28.84
C GLU A 388 -4.02 10.72 29.54
N GLY A 389 -2.89 10.92 28.85
CA GLY A 389 -1.54 10.69 29.36
C GLY A 389 -0.95 11.82 30.22
N LEU A 390 -1.57 13.00 30.22
CA LEU A 390 -1.28 14.08 31.17
C LEU A 390 -2.10 13.82 32.44
N THR A 391 -1.50 13.23 33.47
CA THR A 391 -2.22 13.06 34.74
C THR A 391 -2.33 14.40 35.47
N GLU A 392 -3.31 14.57 36.37
CA GLU A 392 -3.45 15.80 37.20
C GLU A 392 -2.18 16.13 38.01
N GLU A 393 -1.24 15.18 38.17
CA GLU A 393 0.08 15.39 38.76
C GLU A 393 1.08 16.07 37.81
N ASP A 394 0.96 15.89 36.49
CA ASP A 394 1.80 16.57 35.49
C ASP A 394 1.36 18.02 35.23
N LEU A 395 0.14 18.39 35.66
CA LEU A 395 -0.47 19.71 35.46
C LEU A 395 -0.39 20.63 36.70
N ARG A 396 0.30 20.21 37.77
CA ARG A 396 0.56 21.00 38.99
C ARG A 396 2.04 21.27 39.16
#